data_AF-A0A2K2VD86-F1
#
_entry.id   AF-A0A2K2VD86-F1
#
_cell.length_a   1.000
_cell.length_b   1.000
_cell.length_c   1.000
_cell.angle_alpha   90.00
_cell.angle_beta   90.00
_cell.angle_gamma   90.00
#
_symmetry.space_group_name_H-M   'P 1'
#
loop_
_entity.id
_entity.type
_entity.pdbx_description
1 polymer ?
#
loop_
_entity_poly.entity_id
_entity_poly.type
_entity_poly.pdbx_seq_one_letter_code
_entity_poly.pdbx_strand_id
1 'polypeptide(L)'
;YKTPADLRKVREHLKGGGGTVIRPALEYVKKRMSPGDVLIIASDWMIDDINSEETRKILRELVNKSLATALLTTGIEPPRIGKNIIIDTIPA
;
A
#
# COMPACT_ATOMS: atom_id res chain seq x y z
N TYR A 1 2.45 -26.75 13.23
CA TYR A 1 3.15 -25.64 13.89
C TYR A 1 4.28 -25.17 13.00
N LYS A 2 4.37 -23.88 12.68
CA LYS A 2 5.50 -23.32 11.91
C LYS A 2 6.63 -22.99 12.88
N THR A 3 7.84 -23.42 12.55
CA THR A 3 9.04 -23.29 13.38
C THR A 3 9.88 -22.09 12.93
N PRO A 4 10.78 -21.55 13.77
CA PRO A 4 11.72 -20.50 13.36
C PRO A 4 12.60 -20.89 12.15
N ALA A 5 12.82 -22.18 11.94
CA ALA A 5 13.53 -22.69 10.76
C ALA A 5 12.73 -22.49 9.46
N ASP A 6 11.40 -22.46 9.53
CA ASP A 6 10.55 -22.20 8.37
C ASP A 6 10.63 -20.73 7.92
N LEU A 7 10.97 -19.80 8.82
CA LEU A 7 11.26 -18.40 8.46
C LEU A 7 12.54 -18.26 7.63
N ARG A 8 13.55 -19.11 7.87
CA ARG A 8 14.80 -19.11 7.09
C ARG A 8 14.57 -19.53 5.65
N LYS A 9 13.72 -20.56 5.43
CA LYS A 9 13.32 -20.99 4.08
C LYS A 9 12.60 -19.88 3.32
N VAL A 10 11.74 -19.11 3.98
CA VAL A 10 11.06 -17.95 3.38
C VAL A 10 12.08 -16.87 3.01
N ARG A 11 13.04 -16.59 3.89
CA ARG A 11 14.11 -15.60 3.64
C ARG A 11 15.02 -15.96 2.46
N GLU A 12 15.30 -17.24 2.25
CA GLU A 12 16.10 -17.74 1.10
C GLU A 12 15.38 -17.57 -0.25
N HIS A 13 14.04 -17.55 -0.25
CA HIS A 13 13.21 -17.34 -1.43
C HIS A 13 12.73 -15.89 -1.60
N LEU A 14 12.81 -15.08 -0.53
CA LEU A 14 12.64 -13.63 -0.58
C LEU A 14 13.91 -12.99 -1.13
N LYS A 15 14.03 -12.94 -2.46
CA LYS A 15 15.00 -12.03 -3.09
C LYS A 15 14.59 -10.61 -2.74
N GLY A 16 15.47 -9.89 -2.04
CA GLY A 16 15.37 -8.44 -1.93
C GLY A 16 15.55 -7.82 -3.31
N GLY A 17 14.46 -7.68 -4.06
CA GLY A 17 14.40 -6.85 -5.25
C GLY A 17 14.08 -5.45 -4.80
N GLY A 18 15.09 -4.58 -4.76
CA GLY A 18 14.88 -3.16 -4.45
C GLY A 18 13.79 -2.55 -5.35
N GLY A 19 13.12 -1.54 -4.81
CA GLY A 19 11.94 -0.91 -5.39
C GLY A 19 10.66 -1.52 -4.85
N THR A 20 10.14 -1.00 -3.74
CA THR A 20 8.80 -1.35 -3.27
C THR A 20 7.81 -0.88 -4.33
N VAL A 21 7.15 -1.81 -5.02
CA VAL A 21 6.13 -1.50 -6.04
C VAL A 21 4.74 -1.73 -5.45
N ILE A 22 3.92 -0.69 -5.36
CA ILE A 22 2.59 -0.76 -4.76
C ILE A 22 1.52 -1.22 -5.75
N ARG A 23 1.70 -1.02 -7.06
CA ARG A 23 0.69 -1.35 -8.08
C ARG A 23 0.10 -2.76 -8.00
N PRO A 24 0.88 -3.86 -7.84
CA PRO A 24 0.30 -5.19 -7.73
C PRO A 24 -0.70 -5.32 -6.56
N ALA A 25 -0.41 -4.66 -5.43
CA ALA A 25 -1.31 -4.63 -4.27
C ALA A 25 -2.57 -3.82 -4.59
N LEU A 26 -2.44 -2.65 -5.23
CA LEU A 26 -3.59 -1.84 -5.63
C LEU A 26 -4.50 -2.58 -6.62
N GLU A 27 -3.93 -3.29 -7.61
CA GLU A 27 -4.70 -4.10 -8.55
C GLU A 27 -5.43 -5.26 -7.88
N TYR A 28 -4.77 -5.91 -6.91
CA TYR A 28 -5.38 -6.97 -6.12
C TYR A 28 -6.61 -6.47 -5.34
N VAL A 29 -6.49 -5.31 -4.71
CA VAL A 29 -7.57 -4.66 -3.94
C VAL A 29 -8.67 -4.17 -4.86
N LYS A 30 -8.34 -3.53 -5.98
CA LYS A 30 -9.32 -3.01 -6.96
C LYS A 30 -10.30 -4.08 -7.44
N LYS A 31 -9.84 -5.33 -7.60
CA LYS A 31 -10.68 -6.46 -8.01
C LYS A 31 -11.68 -6.94 -6.95
N ARG A 32 -11.51 -6.53 -5.68
CA ARG A 32 -12.28 -7.04 -4.52
C ARG A 32 -13.07 -5.96 -3.79
N MET A 33 -12.57 -4.73 -3.81
CA MET A 33 -13.17 -3.62 -3.10
C MET A 33 -14.54 -3.27 -3.69
N SER A 34 -15.53 -3.07 -2.84
CA SER A 34 -16.87 -2.59 -3.19
C SER A 34 -17.00 -1.09 -2.88
N PRO A 35 -17.94 -0.37 -3.54
CA PRO A 35 -18.25 0.99 -3.13
C PRO A 35 -18.69 1.02 -1.66
N GLY A 36 -18.15 1.97 -0.89
CA GLY A 36 -18.45 2.10 0.54
C GLY A 36 -17.44 1.41 1.48
N ASP A 37 -16.52 0.61 0.95
CA ASP A 37 -15.43 0.03 1.74
C ASP A 37 -14.44 1.11 2.21
N VAL A 38 -13.72 0.82 3.29
CA VAL A 38 -12.62 1.65 3.79
C VAL A 38 -11.30 1.16 3.20
N LEU A 39 -10.51 2.08 2.64
CA LEU A 39 -9.17 1.81 2.13
C LEU A 39 -8.12 2.20 3.18
N ILE A 40 -7.25 1.27 3.57
CA ILE A 40 -6.13 1.54 4.49
C ILE A 40 -4.84 1.11 3.80
N ILE A 41 -3.87 2.02 3.72
CA ILE A 41 -2.52 1.74 3.20
C ILE A 41 -1.52 2.11 4.30
N ALA A 42 -0.77 1.11 4.78
CA ALA A 42 0.29 1.30 5.76
C ALA A 42 1.64 0.94 5.12
N SER A 43 2.52 1.94 5.00
CA SER A 43 3.84 1.81 4.40
C SER A 43 4.73 2.94 4.92
N ASP A 44 6.05 2.78 4.87
CA ASP A 44 7.00 3.89 5.05
C ASP A 44 7.01 4.86 3.85
N TRP A 45 6.23 4.56 2.80
CA TRP A 45 6.05 5.29 1.56
C TRP A 45 7.33 5.43 0.72
N MET A 46 8.35 4.60 0.96
CA MET A 46 9.49 4.42 0.06
C MET A 46 9.10 3.50 -1.11
N ILE A 47 8.20 4.00 -1.96
CA ILE A 47 7.57 3.26 -3.06
C ILE A 47 8.09 3.79 -4.40
N ASP A 48 8.64 2.90 -5.22
CA ASP A 48 9.32 3.24 -6.47
C ASP A 48 8.34 3.68 -7.57
N ASP A 49 7.21 2.98 -7.71
CA ASP A 49 6.22 3.23 -8.75
C ASP A 49 5.13 4.26 -8.36
N ILE A 50 5.24 4.90 -7.20
CA ILE A 50 4.21 5.81 -6.66
C ILE A 50 3.91 7.00 -7.55
N ASN A 51 4.89 7.40 -8.37
CA ASN A 51 4.78 8.52 -9.31
C ASN A 51 4.40 8.09 -10.73
N SER A 52 4.33 6.79 -11.02
CA SER A 52 3.87 6.32 -12.33
C SER A 52 2.40 6.66 -12.55
N GLU A 53 2.05 6.96 -13.80
CA GLU A 53 0.69 7.38 -14.15
C GLU A 53 -0.33 6.28 -13.87
N GLU A 54 0.03 5.03 -14.17
CA GLU A 54 -0.81 3.85 -13.97
C GLU A 54 -1.10 3.62 -12.48
N THR A 55 -0.06 3.69 -11.63
CA THR A 55 -0.22 3.53 -10.17
C THR A 55 -1.08 4.64 -9.60
N ARG A 56 -0.84 5.89 -10.00
CA ARG A 56 -1.65 7.04 -9.56
C ARG A 56 -3.10 6.97 -10.05
N LYS A 57 -3.34 6.40 -11.24
CA LYS A 57 -4.69 6.20 -11.77
C LYS A 57 -5.45 5.19 -10.93
N ILE A 58 -4.87 4.02 -10.68
CA ILE A 58 -5.50 2.97 -9.87
C ILE A 58 -5.73 3.48 -8.43
N LEU A 59 -4.75 4.17 -7.84
CA LEU A 59 -4.88 4.73 -6.51
C LEU A 59 -6.02 5.75 -6.43
N ARG A 60 -6.13 6.67 -7.40
CA ARG A 60 -7.26 7.62 -7.49
C ARG A 60 -8.61 6.93 -7.60
N GLU A 61 -8.70 5.89 -8.43
CA GLU A 61 -9.94 5.13 -8.59
C GLU A 61 -10.36 4.44 -7.28
N LEU A 62 -9.41 3.86 -6.54
CA LEU A 62 -9.67 3.23 -5.25
C LEU A 62 -10.10 4.27 -4.20
N VAL A 63 -9.40 5.40 -4.10
CA VAL A 63 -9.79 6.47 -3.16
C VAL A 63 -11.19 6.99 -3.46
N ASN A 64 -11.51 7.25 -4.72
CA ASN A 64 -12.84 7.73 -5.12
C ASN A 64 -13.95 6.70 -4.88
N LYS A 65 -13.62 5.41 -4.90
CA LYS A 65 -14.55 4.32 -4.60
C LYS A 65 -14.74 4.09 -3.10
N SER A 66 -13.73 4.47 -2.30
CA SER A 66 -13.75 4.30 -0.84
C SER A 66 -14.74 5.24 -0.17
N LEU A 67 -15.34 4.78 0.94
CA LEU A 67 -16.04 5.68 1.86
C LEU A 67 -15.05 6.62 2.57
N ALA A 68 -13.92 6.05 3.00
CA ALA A 68 -12.83 6.75 3.65
C ALA A 68 -11.49 6.09 3.27
N THR A 69 -10.44 6.90 3.20
CA THR A 69 -9.07 6.43 2.97
C THR A 69 -8.17 6.84 4.14
N ALA A 70 -7.40 5.90 4.68
CA ALA A 70 -6.36 6.16 5.66
C ALA A 70 -4.98 5.77 5.12
N LEU A 71 -4.05 6.71 5.13
CA LEU A 71 -2.66 6.52 4.70
C LEU A 71 -1.76 6.66 5.92
N LEU A 72 -1.19 5.55 6.35
CA LEU A 72 -0.36 5.46 7.56
C LEU A 72 1.10 5.41 7.15
N THR A 73 1.92 6.25 7.76
CA THR A 73 3.37 6.31 7.51
C THR A 73 4.19 6.21 8.78
N THR A 74 5.39 5.64 8.67
CA THR A 74 6.45 5.73 9.69
C THR A 74 7.65 6.55 9.18
N GLY A 75 7.59 7.04 7.94
CA GLY A 75 8.71 7.66 7.23
C GLY A 75 8.25 8.79 6.33
N ILE A 76 8.17 8.54 5.02
CA ILE A 76 7.85 9.56 4.02
C ILE A 76 6.34 9.89 4.06
N GLU A 77 5.98 11.17 3.87
CA GLU A 77 4.57 11.56 3.81
C GLU A 77 3.90 10.97 2.53
N PRO A 78 2.74 10.31 2.67
CA PRO A 78 2.01 9.80 1.51
C PRO A 78 1.56 10.89 0.54
N PRO A 79 1.29 10.53 -0.73
CA PRO A 79 0.71 11.47 -1.67
C PRO A 79 -0.72 11.85 -1.27
N ARG A 80 -1.02 13.16 -1.33
CA ARG A 80 -2.36 13.69 -1.08
C ARG A 80 -3.25 13.53 -2.32
N ILE A 81 -4.14 12.53 -2.30
CA ILE A 81 -4.95 12.16 -3.47
C ILE A 81 -6.43 11.99 -3.08
N GLY A 82 -7.28 13.00 -3.32
CA GLY A 82 -8.72 12.93 -3.07
C GLY A 82 -9.19 13.79 -1.88
N LYS A 83 -10.49 13.72 -1.56
CA LYS A 83 -11.15 14.67 -0.64
C LYS A 83 -11.38 14.17 0.79
N ASN A 84 -11.27 12.87 1.07
CA ASN A 84 -11.51 12.25 2.38
C ASN A 84 -10.36 11.33 2.79
N ILE A 85 -9.18 11.90 2.97
CA ILE A 85 -7.99 11.16 3.39
C ILE A 85 -7.60 11.56 4.81
N ILE A 86 -7.35 10.55 5.63
CA ILE A 86 -6.65 10.69 6.90
C ILE A 86 -5.20 10.27 6.66
N ILE A 87 -4.26 11.17 6.90
CA ILE A 87 -2.83 10.86 6.89
C ILE A 87 -2.38 10.88 8.34
N ASP A 88 -1.76 9.80 8.80
CA ASP A 88 -1.23 9.72 10.15
C ASP A 88 0.19 9.15 10.16
N THR A 89 1.00 9.66 11.09
CA THR A 89 2.40 9.24 11.27
C THR A 89 2.50 8.44 12.55
N ILE A 90 2.82 7.16 12.41
CA ILE A 90 3.06 6.26 13.52
C ILE A 90 4.53 6.36 13.90
N PRO A 91 4.87 6.67 15.16
CA PRO A 91 6.27 6.68 15.60
C PRO A 91 6.89 5.28 15.41
N ALA A 92 8.10 5.26 14.85
CA ALA A 92 8.85 4.04 14.55
C ALA A 92 9.45 3.37 15.79
#